data_AF-A0A099L4V0-F1
#
_entry.id   AF-A0A099L4V0-F1
#
_cell.length_a   1.000
_cell.length_b   1.000
_cell.length_c   1.000
_cell.angle_alpha   90.00
_cell.angle_beta   90.00
_cell.angle_gamma   90.00
#
_symmetry.space_group_name_H-M   'P 1'
#
loop_
_entity.id
_entity.type
_entity.pdbx_description
1 polymer ?
#
loop_
_entity_poly.entity_id
_entity_poly.type
_entity_poly.pdbx_seq_one_letter_code
_entity_poly.pdbx_strand_id
1 'polypeptide(L)'
;MSIIKQDRLITSAKYSLAFLWIFTGLTSTFISPDIGYEILSNAKVTGSLADTAVYAGGMLDIILGLWLMTSFKTKLCCIVQVTVIALYTLLLTLVDASFWLHPFGPITKNIPIIVLIAYVYTSDATRVSTIATKSTTTKNLN
;
A
#
# COMPACT_ATOMS: atom_id res chain seq x y z
N MET A 1 18.93 18.94 7.35
CA MET A 1 17.47 19.03 7.15
C MET A 1 16.81 19.13 8.53
N SER A 2 15.95 20.10 8.81
CA SER A 2 15.37 20.26 10.17
C SER A 2 14.34 19.15 10.48
N ILE A 3 14.28 18.69 11.73
CA ILE A 3 13.38 17.61 12.20
C ILE A 3 11.91 17.87 11.81
N ILE A 4 11.44 19.12 11.94
CA ILE A 4 10.08 19.55 11.58
C ILE A 4 9.77 19.28 10.10
N LYS A 5 10.76 19.47 9.22
CA LYS A 5 10.58 19.28 7.77
C LYS A 5 10.44 17.79 7.41
N GLN A 6 11.09 16.92 8.18
CA GLN A 6 11.05 15.47 7.98
C GLN A 6 9.72 14.86 8.43
N ASP A 7 9.17 15.28 9.58
CA ASP A 7 7.85 14.83 10.05
C ASP A 7 6.73 15.21 9.05
N ARG A 8 6.80 16.40 8.45
CA ARG A 8 5.84 16.81 7.41
C ARG A 8 5.92 15.96 6.16
N LEU A 9 7.12 15.60 5.70
CA LEU A 9 7.31 14.73 4.53
C LEU A 9 6.75 13.32 4.76
N ILE A 10 6.98 12.74 5.94
CA ILE A 10 6.45 11.42 6.31
C ILE A 10 4.92 11.47 6.34
N THR A 11 4.35 12.51 6.91
CA THR A 11 2.90 12.71 6.98
C THR A 11 2.30 12.82 5.57
N SER A 12 2.91 13.61 4.69
CA SER A 12 2.50 13.71 3.28
C SER A 12 2.61 12.37 2.54
N ALA A 13 3.66 11.58 2.79
CA ALA A 13 3.83 10.26 2.20
C ALA A 13 2.70 9.30 2.61
N LYS A 14 2.30 9.31 3.89
CA LYS A 14 1.19 8.50 4.39
C LYS A 14 -0.14 8.88 3.73
N TYR A 15 -0.43 10.19 3.64
CA TYR A 15 -1.66 10.64 2.99
C TYR A 15 -1.67 10.34 1.49
N SER A 16 -0.54 10.48 0.80
CA SER A 16 -0.42 10.13 -0.61
C SER A 16 -0.65 8.64 -0.86
N LEU A 17 -0.07 7.77 -0.04
CA LEU A 17 -0.31 6.32 -0.09
C LEU A 17 -1.77 5.97 0.24
N ALA A 18 -2.33 6.57 1.29
CA ALA A 18 -3.72 6.32 1.68
C ALA A 18 -4.69 6.73 0.57
N PHE A 19 -4.47 7.88 -0.05
CA PHE A 19 -5.23 8.33 -1.20
C PHE A 19 -5.14 7.35 -2.36
N LEU A 20 -3.92 6.88 -2.67
CA LEU A 20 -3.71 5.89 -3.73
C LEU A 20 -4.50 4.60 -3.48
N TRP A 21 -4.43 4.05 -2.27
CA TRP A 21 -5.16 2.83 -1.88
C TRP A 21 -6.68 3.00 -1.92
N ILE A 22 -7.20 4.10 -1.39
CA ILE A 22 -8.65 4.37 -1.42
C ILE A 22 -9.12 4.55 -2.87
N PHE A 23 -8.38 5.30 -3.67
CA PHE A 23 -8.76 5.60 -5.05
C PHE A 23 -8.71 4.35 -5.93
N THR A 24 -7.68 3.50 -5.77
CA THR A 24 -7.58 2.22 -6.48
C THR A 24 -8.70 1.26 -6.10
N GLY A 25 -8.99 1.12 -4.80
CA GLY A 25 -10.10 0.30 -4.34
C GLY A 25 -11.47 0.80 -4.82
N LEU A 26 -11.69 2.12 -4.81
CA LEU A 26 -12.91 2.72 -5.36
C LEU A 26 -13.01 2.51 -6.89
N THR A 27 -11.89 2.63 -7.60
CA THR A 27 -11.84 2.41 -9.05
C THR A 27 -12.19 0.97 -9.39
N SER A 28 -11.63 0.00 -8.65
CA SER A 28 -11.90 -1.43 -8.86
C SER A 28 -13.33 -1.82 -8.49
N THR A 29 -13.95 -1.13 -7.52
CA THR A 29 -15.29 -1.48 -7.02
C THR A 29 -16.41 -0.79 -7.79
N PHE A 30 -16.21 0.47 -8.22
CA PHE A 30 -17.28 1.32 -8.74
C PHE A 30 -17.03 1.89 -10.14
N ILE A 31 -15.79 2.09 -10.57
CA ILE A 31 -15.48 2.86 -11.79
C ILE A 31 -15.21 1.94 -12.98
N SER A 32 -14.48 0.84 -12.77
CA SER A 32 -14.12 -0.07 -13.87
C SER A 32 -13.96 -1.52 -13.40
N PRO A 33 -15.01 -2.12 -12.80
CA PRO A 33 -14.99 -3.53 -12.43
C PRO A 33 -14.79 -4.44 -13.66
N ASP A 34 -15.24 -4.02 -14.84
CA ASP A 34 -15.12 -4.73 -16.10
C ASP A 34 -13.67 -5.06 -16.48
N ILE A 35 -12.72 -4.16 -16.19
CA ILE A 35 -11.28 -4.39 -16.43
C ILE A 35 -10.77 -5.50 -15.50
N GLY A 36 -11.23 -5.52 -14.25
CA GLY A 36 -10.92 -6.59 -13.31
C GLY A 36 -11.43 -7.94 -13.84
N TYR A 37 -12.68 -7.99 -14.29
CA TYR A 37 -13.26 -9.19 -14.88
C TYR A 37 -12.52 -9.67 -16.14
N GLU A 38 -12.05 -8.76 -16.99
CA GLU A 38 -11.27 -9.10 -18.17
C GLU A 38 -9.92 -9.74 -17.81
N ILE A 39 -9.21 -9.17 -16.83
CA ILE A 39 -7.95 -9.72 -16.31
C ILE A 39 -8.18 -11.10 -15.68
N LEU A 40 -9.22 -11.27 -14.87
CA LEU A 40 -9.55 -12.56 -14.24
C LEU A 40 -10.02 -13.60 -15.27
N SER A 41 -10.75 -13.19 -16.31
CA SER A 41 -11.14 -14.05 -17.42
C SER A 41 -9.90 -14.58 -18.17
N ASN A 42 -8.91 -13.71 -18.43
CA ASN A 42 -7.61 -14.11 -18.99
C ASN A 42 -6.85 -15.06 -18.04
N ALA A 43 -7.04 -14.93 -16.72
CA ALA A 43 -6.53 -15.86 -15.71
C ALA A 43 -7.30 -17.20 -15.61
N LYS A 44 -8.33 -17.41 -16.46
CA LYS A 44 -9.30 -18.53 -16.38
C LYS A 44 -10.12 -18.57 -15.09
N VAL A 45 -10.23 -17.45 -14.38
CA VAL A 45 -11.07 -17.30 -13.19
C VAL A 45 -12.37 -16.62 -13.61
N THR A 46 -13.46 -17.39 -13.61
CA THR A 46 -14.78 -16.92 -14.10
C THR A 46 -15.90 -17.18 -13.09
N GLY A 47 -17.02 -16.48 -13.26
CA GLY A 47 -18.21 -16.59 -12.41
C GLY A 47 -18.02 -15.96 -11.03
N SER A 48 -18.71 -16.50 -10.02
CA SER A 48 -18.77 -15.92 -8.65
C SER A 48 -17.40 -15.74 -7.98
N LEU A 49 -16.39 -16.52 -8.39
CA LEU A 49 -15.01 -16.38 -7.89
C LEU A 49 -14.35 -15.08 -8.37
N ALA A 50 -14.67 -14.64 -9.60
CA ALA A 50 -14.17 -13.39 -10.15
C ALA A 50 -14.82 -12.18 -9.46
N ASP A 51 -16.14 -12.23 -9.24
CA ASP A 51 -16.87 -11.18 -8.52
C ASP A 51 -16.31 -11.00 -7.12
N THR A 52 -16.08 -12.11 -6.42
CA THR A 52 -15.49 -12.11 -5.08
C THR A 52 -14.07 -11.55 -5.11
N ALA A 53 -13.25 -11.90 -6.08
CA ALA A 53 -11.88 -11.40 -6.19
C ALA A 53 -11.82 -9.88 -6.46
N VAL A 54 -12.65 -9.36 -7.36
CA VAL A 54 -12.71 -7.93 -7.68
C VAL A 54 -13.21 -7.12 -6.49
N TYR A 55 -14.32 -7.54 -5.87
CA TYR A 55 -14.84 -6.84 -4.69
C TYR A 55 -13.93 -6.98 -3.47
N ALA A 56 -13.40 -8.17 -3.19
CA ALA A 56 -12.50 -8.37 -2.07
C ALA A 56 -11.20 -7.58 -2.24
N GLY A 57 -10.64 -7.54 -3.45
CA GLY A 57 -9.48 -6.72 -3.77
C GLY A 57 -9.76 -5.23 -3.57
N GLY A 58 -10.85 -4.72 -4.13
CA GLY A 58 -11.24 -3.31 -3.98
C GLY A 58 -11.52 -2.91 -2.53
N MET A 59 -12.19 -3.77 -1.75
CA MET A 59 -12.42 -3.52 -0.32
C MET A 59 -11.12 -3.59 0.50
N LEU A 60 -10.23 -4.54 0.19
CA LEU A 60 -8.92 -4.66 0.83
C LEU A 60 -8.10 -3.38 0.66
N ASP A 61 -8.10 -2.83 -0.55
CA ASP A 61 -7.39 -1.59 -0.88
C ASP A 61 -7.93 -0.41 -0.06
N ILE A 62 -9.26 -0.23 0.01
CA ILE A 62 -9.88 0.82 0.84
C ILE A 62 -9.52 0.66 2.33
N ILE A 63 -9.59 -0.57 2.85
CA ILE A 63 -9.23 -0.86 4.25
C ILE A 63 -7.77 -0.52 4.51
N LEU A 64 -6.85 -0.84 3.60
CA LEU A 64 -5.43 -0.50 3.74
C LEU A 64 -5.20 1.01 3.76
N GLY A 65 -5.89 1.76 2.89
CA GLY A 65 -5.80 3.21 2.87
C GLY A 65 -6.30 3.84 4.18
N LEU A 66 -7.45 3.40 4.69
CA LEU A 66 -7.99 3.86 5.98
C LEU A 66 -7.10 3.45 7.15
N TRP A 67 -6.57 2.23 7.14
CA TRP A 67 -5.65 1.76 8.17
C TRP A 67 -4.38 2.64 8.21
N LEU A 68 -3.80 2.97 7.05
CA LEU A 68 -2.62 3.83 7.00
C LEU A 68 -2.88 5.22 7.59
N MET A 69 -4.09 5.76 7.44
CA MET A 69 -4.49 7.06 8.03
C MET A 69 -4.56 7.01 9.56
N THR A 70 -5.10 5.92 10.14
CA THR A 70 -5.20 5.78 11.61
C THR A 70 -3.83 5.71 12.30
N SER A 71 -2.75 5.48 11.55
CA SER A 71 -1.39 5.33 12.06
C SER A 71 -1.21 4.19 13.08
N PHE A 72 -2.23 3.36 13.25
CA PHE A 72 -2.22 2.23 14.17
C PHE A 72 -1.35 1.11 13.60
N LYS A 73 -0.30 0.69 14.31
CA LYS A 73 0.63 -0.36 13.87
C LYS A 73 1.13 -0.14 12.43
N THR A 74 1.56 1.10 12.11
CA THR A 74 1.97 1.53 10.76
C THR A 74 2.96 0.54 10.11
N LYS A 75 3.91 -0.04 10.86
CA LYS A 75 4.82 -1.08 10.35
C LYS A 75 4.12 -2.31 9.77
N LEU A 76 3.10 -2.82 10.46
CA LEU A 76 2.34 -3.97 9.99
C LEU A 76 1.54 -3.60 8.74
N CYS A 77 0.91 -2.42 8.73
CA CYS A 77 0.23 -1.88 7.57
C CYS A 77 1.18 -1.79 6.35
N CYS A 78 2.42 -1.32 6.53
CA CYS A 78 3.42 -1.29 5.45
C CYS A 78 3.77 -2.69 4.92
N ILE A 79 3.96 -3.68 5.80
CA ILE A 79 4.25 -5.07 5.40
C ILE A 79 3.08 -5.65 4.59
N VAL A 80 1.85 -5.44 5.06
CA VAL A 80 0.65 -5.91 4.35
C VAL A 80 0.53 -5.23 2.99
N GLN A 81 0.75 -3.90 2.89
CA GLN A 81 0.74 -3.19 1.62
C GLN A 81 1.75 -3.77 0.61
N VAL A 82 3.00 -4.02 1.03
CA VAL A 82 4.01 -4.64 0.15
C VAL A 82 3.60 -6.04 -0.27
N THR A 83 3.01 -6.82 0.63
CA THR A 83 2.53 -8.18 0.34
C THR A 83 1.40 -8.15 -0.70
N VAL A 84 0.44 -7.26 -0.56
CA VAL A 84 -0.67 -7.10 -1.51
C VAL A 84 -0.16 -6.64 -2.88
N ILE A 85 0.74 -5.66 -2.91
CA ILE A 85 1.39 -5.21 -4.16
C ILE A 85 2.12 -6.37 -4.86
N ALA A 86 2.86 -7.19 -4.11
CA ALA A 86 3.56 -8.34 -4.65
C ALA A 86 2.60 -9.40 -5.20
N LEU A 87 1.51 -9.69 -4.50
CA LEU A 87 0.46 -10.62 -4.95
C LEU A 87 -0.19 -10.14 -6.24
N TYR A 88 -0.61 -8.87 -6.31
CA TYR A 88 -1.20 -8.29 -7.52
C TYR A 88 -0.20 -8.27 -8.69
N THR A 89 1.06 -7.93 -8.42
CA THR A 89 2.11 -7.93 -9.45
C THR A 89 2.35 -9.33 -10.00
N LEU A 90 2.40 -10.34 -9.13
CA LEU A 90 2.58 -11.73 -9.54
C LEU A 90 1.38 -12.23 -10.35
N LEU A 91 0.16 -11.97 -9.87
CA LEU A 91 -1.07 -12.30 -10.59
C LEU A 91 -1.07 -11.69 -12.00
N LEU A 92 -0.83 -10.38 -12.10
CA LEU A 92 -0.76 -9.69 -13.41
C LEU A 92 0.34 -10.24 -14.30
N THR A 93 1.52 -10.55 -13.74
CA THR A 93 2.64 -11.11 -14.52
C THR A 93 2.32 -12.51 -15.06
N LEU A 94 1.58 -13.33 -14.30
CA LEU A 94 1.14 -14.67 -14.73
C LEU A 94 0.01 -14.63 -15.76
N VAL A 95 -0.87 -13.63 -15.68
CA VAL A 95 -1.96 -13.43 -16.63
C VAL A 95 -1.44 -12.86 -17.94
N ASP A 96 -0.70 -11.76 -17.87
CA ASP A 96 -0.10 -11.12 -19.03
C ASP A 96 1.17 -10.34 -18.64
N ALA A 97 2.32 -10.88 -19.01
CA ALA A 97 3.61 -10.23 -18.78
C ALA A 97 3.76 -8.90 -19.56
N SER A 98 2.92 -8.62 -20.57
CA SER A 98 2.93 -7.36 -21.30
C SER A 98 2.62 -6.15 -20.41
N PHE A 99 1.95 -6.36 -19.26
CA PHE A 99 1.67 -5.31 -18.27
C PHE A 99 2.93 -4.62 -17.72
N TRP A 100 4.11 -5.22 -17.87
CA TRP A 100 5.41 -4.60 -17.56
C TRP A 100 5.77 -3.46 -18.52
N LEU A 101 5.40 -3.59 -19.80
CA LEU A 101 5.70 -2.65 -20.88
C LEU A 101 4.49 -1.83 -21.31
N HIS A 102 3.37 -1.97 -20.59
CA HIS A 102 2.13 -1.25 -20.88
C HIS A 102 2.35 0.28 -20.79
N PRO A 103 1.79 1.09 -21.68
CA PRO A 103 2.03 2.54 -21.74
C PRO A 103 1.68 3.27 -20.44
N PHE A 104 0.73 2.72 -19.67
CA PHE A 104 0.33 3.27 -18.37
C PHE A 104 1.16 2.74 -17.18
N GLY A 105 2.06 1.79 -17.41
CA GLY A 105 3.00 1.23 -16.41
C GLY A 105 2.37 0.76 -15.10
N PRO A 106 1.31 -0.07 -15.11
CA PRO A 106 0.63 -0.49 -13.90
C PRO A 106 1.57 -1.27 -12.96
N ILE A 107 2.45 -2.12 -13.49
CA ILE A 107 3.43 -2.85 -12.69
C ILE A 107 4.63 -1.97 -12.32
N THR A 108 5.15 -1.17 -13.25
CA THR A 108 6.35 -0.36 -13.01
C THR A 108 6.14 0.73 -11.95
N LYS A 109 4.92 1.24 -11.80
CA LYS A 109 4.52 2.16 -10.72
C LYS A 109 4.61 1.54 -9.32
N ASN A 110 4.56 0.22 -9.19
CA ASN A 110 4.67 -0.45 -7.89
C ASN A 110 6.06 -0.27 -7.28
N ILE A 111 7.12 -0.12 -8.10
CA ILE A 111 8.50 0.07 -7.63
C ILE A 111 8.63 1.35 -6.76
N PRO A 112 8.31 2.56 -7.27
CA PRO A 112 8.40 3.77 -6.45
C PRO A 112 7.41 3.76 -5.27
N ILE A 113 6.26 3.09 -5.39
CA ILE A 113 5.31 2.93 -4.28
C ILE A 113 5.93 2.11 -3.14
N ILE A 114 6.58 0.98 -3.45
CA ILE A 114 7.28 0.15 -2.45
C ILE A 114 8.37 0.95 -1.75
N VAL A 115 9.14 1.76 -2.49
CA VAL A 115 10.16 2.64 -1.90
C VAL A 115 9.52 3.66 -0.95
N LEU A 116 8.37 4.24 -1.30
CA LEU A 116 7.65 5.18 -0.44
C LEU A 116 7.11 4.49 0.82
N ILE A 117 6.61 3.26 0.70
CA ILE A 117 6.18 2.44 1.85
C ILE A 117 7.37 2.12 2.75
N ALA A 118 8.52 1.75 2.17
CA ALA A 118 9.75 1.49 2.92
C ALA A 118 10.22 2.75 3.68
N TYR A 119 10.12 3.93 3.06
CA TYR A 119 10.42 5.21 3.71
C TYR A 119 9.51 5.47 4.92
N VAL A 120 8.21 5.21 4.81
CA VAL A 120 7.26 5.30 5.93
C VAL A 120 7.60 4.26 7.02
N TYR A 121 7.93 3.03 6.63
CA TYR A 121 8.30 1.95 7.54
C TYR A 121 9.54 2.28 8.40
N THR A 122 10.62 2.75 7.76
CA THR A 122 11.86 3.11 8.45
C THR A 122 11.66 4.31 9.38
N SER A 123 10.81 5.25 8.98
CA SER A 123 10.52 6.45 9.77
C SER A 123 9.75 6.13 11.06
N ASP A 124 8.84 5.16 11.02
CA ASP A 124 8.13 4.67 12.21
C ASP A 124 9.07 3.94 13.18
N ALA A 125 10.03 3.17 12.65
CA ALA A 125 11.05 2.48 13.46
C ALA A 125 11.95 3.45 14.26
N THR A 126 12.34 4.56 13.63
CA THR A 126 13.18 5.58 14.25
C THR A 126 12.46 6.34 15.37
N ARG A 127 11.14 6.58 15.22
CA ARG A 127 10.32 7.22 16.25
C ARG A 127 10.20 6.39 17.54
N VAL A 128 9.95 5.08 17.41
CA VAL A 128 9.86 4.17 18.56
C VAL A 128 11.18 4.12 19.34
N SER A 129 12.32 4.06 18.63
CA SER A 129 13.65 4.01 19.25
C SER A 129 13.98 5.30 20.01
N THR A 130 13.62 6.45 19.44
CA THR A 130 13.85 7.78 20.07
C THR A 130 13.06 7.95 21.37
N ILE A 131 11.82 7.45 21.41
CA ILE A 131 10.97 7.50 22.62
C ILE A 131 11.53 6.58 23.71
N ALA A 132 11.98 5.37 23.33
CA ALA A 132 12.60 4.44 24.27
C ALA A 132 13.86 5.01 24.92
N THR A 133 14.76 5.64 24.15
CA THR A 133 15.99 6.25 24.70
C THR A 133 15.67 7.40 25.65
N LYS A 134 14.73 8.30 25.31
CA LYS A 134 14.33 9.40 26.21
C LYS A 134 13.77 8.90 27.54
N SER A 135 12.97 7.82 27.50
CA SER A 135 12.40 7.21 28.72
C SER A 135 13.44 6.58 29.64
N THR A 136 14.55 6.08 29.10
CA THR A 136 15.64 5.51 29.91
C THR A 136 16.49 6.61 30.54
N THR A 137 16.76 7.70 29.82
CA THR A 137 17.54 8.83 30.35
C THR A 137 16.82 9.54 31.50
N THR A 138 15.50 9.77 31.40
CA THR A 138 14.74 10.39 32.49
C THR A 138 14.63 9.51 33.73
N LYS A 139 14.71 8.19 33.59
CA LYS A 139 14.66 7.26 34.72
C LYS A 139 16.00 7.11 35.47
N ASN A 140 17.12 7.47 34.85
CA ASN A 140 18.46 7.47 35.47
C ASN A 140 18.84 8.82 36.11
N LEU A 141 18.00 9.84 35.97
CA LEU A 141 18.19 11.17 36.54
C LEU A 141 17.32 11.42 37.79
N ASN A 142 16.51 10.44 38.18
CA ASN A 142 15.68 10.42 39.38
C ASN A 142 16.06 9.23 40.25
#